data_AF-A0A2V6DM35-F1
#
_entry.id   AF-A0A2V6DM35-F1
#
_cell.length_a   1.000
_cell.length_b   1.000
_cell.length_c   1.000
_cell.angle_alpha   90.00
_cell.angle_beta   90.00
_cell.angle_gamma   90.00
#
_symmetry.space_group_name_H-M   'P 1'
#
loop_
_entity.id
_entity.type
_entity.pdbx_description
1 polymer ?
#
loop_
_entity_poly.entity_id
_entity_poly.type
_entity_poly.pdbx_seq_one_letter_code
_entity_poly.pdbx_strand_id
1 'polypeptide(L)' 'MIQYLAIIAAWVGDKDLACEQLAKANPSQGYGTSYGRLKLLPFWDPLRGDPRFEKIVQSLAPRL' A
#
# COMPACT_ATOMS: atom_id res chain seq x y z
N MET A 1 -4.16 -11.47 5.92
CA MET A 1 -2.94 -11.50 6.77
C MET A 1 -1.90 -10.49 6.28
N ILE A 2 -1.32 -10.65 5.07
CA ILE A 2 -0.26 -9.76 4.50
C ILE A 2 -0.58 -8.25 4.60
N GLN A 3 -1.84 -7.88 4.43
CA GLN A 3 -2.28 -6.48 4.37
C GLN A 3 -2.25 -5.77 5.72
N TYR A 4 -2.62 -6.47 6.79
CA TYR A 4 -2.51 -5.93 8.15
C TYR A 4 -1.03 -5.77 8.54
N LEU A 5 -0.17 -6.69 8.11
CA LEU A 5 1.27 -6.55 8.32
C LEU A 5 1.83 -5.32 7.58
N ALA A 6 1.40 -5.06 6.34
CA ALA A 6 1.77 -3.86 5.62
C ALA A 6 1.33 -2.57 6.33
N ILE A 7 0.10 -2.55 6.86
CA ILE A 7 -0.43 -1.41 7.62
C ILE A 7 0.35 -1.20 8.92
N ILE A 8 0.58 -2.27 9.69
CA ILE A 8 1.36 -2.20 10.94
C ILE A 8 2.77 -1.70 10.66
N ALA A 9 3.44 -2.25 9.64
CA ALA A 9 4.78 -1.83 9.23
C ALA A 9 4.82 -0.33 8.87
N ALA A 10 3.83 0.15 8.11
CA ALA A 10 3.70 1.57 7.79
C ALA A 10 3.56 2.44 9.06
N TRP A 11 2.75 2.00 10.03
CA TRP A 11 2.50 2.77 11.27
C TRP A 11 3.69 2.80 12.22
N VAL A 12 4.49 1.74 12.25
CA VAL A 12 5.74 1.72 13.06
C VAL A 12 6.94 2.34 12.33
N GLY A 13 6.75 2.82 11.09
CA GLY A 13 7.78 3.49 10.29
C GLY A 13 8.69 2.57 9.47
N ASP A 14 8.43 1.26 9.45
CA ASP A 14 9.15 0.30 8.62
C ASP A 14 8.60 0.30 7.19
N LYS A 15 9.02 1.31 6.42
CA LYS A 15 8.56 1.54 5.04
C LYS A 15 9.01 0.43 4.08
N ASP A 16 10.15 -0.19 4.36
CA ASP A 16 10.70 -1.26 3.53
C ASP A 16 9.82 -2.49 3.59
N LEU A 17 9.52 -2.95 4.81
CA LEU A 17 8.61 -4.06 5.03
C LEU A 17 7.21 -3.74 4.51
N ALA A 18 6.70 -2.53 4.75
CA ALA A 18 5.38 -2.13 4.27
C ALA A 18 5.27 -2.22 2.75
N CYS A 19 6.26 -1.71 2.01
CA CYS A 19 6.28 -1.76 0.54
C CYS A 19 6.44 -3.20 0.03
N GLU A 20 7.27 -4.02 0.67
CA GLU A 20 7.44 -5.43 0.31
C GLU A 20 6.13 -6.21 0.45
N GLN A 21 5.42 -6.03 1.56
CA GLN A 21 4.14 -6.68 1.80
C GLN A 21 3.06 -6.17 0.82
N LEU A 22 3.05 -4.87 0.49
CA LEU A 22 2.15 -4.31 -0.52
C LEU A 22 2.40 -4.89 -1.92
N ALA A 23 3.66 -5.04 -2.32
CA ALA A 23 4.01 -5.62 -3.62
C ALA A 23 3.60 -7.10 -3.76
N LYS A 24 3.57 -7.84 -2.64
CA LYS A 24 3.11 -9.23 -2.57
C LYS A 24 1.59 -9.36 -2.43
N ALA A 25 0.90 -8.30 -1.99
CA ALA A 25 -0.52 -8.36 -1.75
C ALA A 25 -1.29 -8.33 -3.07
N ASN A 26 -2.21 -9.27 -3.26
CA ASN A 26 -3.09 -9.27 -4.42
C ASN A 26 -4.11 -8.10 -4.30
N PRO A 27 -4.13 -7.13 -5.24
CA PRO A 27 -5.05 -5.99 -5.21
C PRO A 27 -6.53 -6.39 -5.27
N SER A 28 -6.82 -7.57 -5.86
CA SER A 28 -8.18 -8.08 -6.05
C SER A 28 -8.72 -8.86 -4.84
N GLN A 29 -7.87 -9.26 -3.89
CA GLN A 29 -8.24 -10.12 -2.76
C GLN A 29 -8.12 -9.42 -1.41
N GLY A 30 -8.13 -8.08 -1.36
CA GLY A 30 -7.69 -7.38 -0.17
C GLY A 30 -8.43 -6.14 0.34
N TYR A 31 -8.68 -6.16 1.66
CA TYR A 31 -9.01 -4.99 2.45
C TYR A 31 -7.77 -4.11 2.67
N GLY A 32 -7.63 -3.08 1.85
CA GLY A 32 -6.58 -2.05 1.99
C GLY A 32 -5.70 -1.85 0.76
N THR A 33 -5.71 -2.78 -0.20
CA THR A 33 -4.73 -2.82 -1.30
C THR A 33 -5.29 -2.48 -2.68
N SER A 34 -6.54 -2.06 -2.78
CA SER A 34 -7.08 -1.49 -4.01
C SER A 34 -6.56 -0.07 -4.21
N TYR A 35 -6.49 0.39 -5.47
CA TYR A 35 -6.05 1.76 -5.80
C TYR A 35 -6.74 2.83 -4.97
N GLY A 36 -8.08 2.79 -4.91
CA GLY A 36 -8.86 3.77 -4.13
C GLY A 36 -8.53 3.73 -2.64
N ARG A 37 -8.29 2.54 -2.06
CA ARG A 37 -7.92 2.41 -0.65
C ARG A 37 -6.51 2.91 -0.37
N LEU A 38 -5.55 2.59 -1.23
CA LEU A 38 -4.17 3.08 -1.09
C LEU A 38 -4.10 4.61 -1.20
N LYS A 39 -4.95 5.21 -2.05
CA LYS A 39 -4.97 6.67 -2.26
C LYS A 39 -5.75 7.45 -1.20
N LEU A 40 -6.82 6.86 -0.65
CA LEU A 40 -7.78 7.58 0.19
C LEU A 40 -7.72 7.23 1.68
N LEU A 41 -7.29 6.03 2.07
CA LEU A 41 -7.27 5.66 3.49
C LEU A 41 -6.05 6.26 4.20
N PRO A 42 -6.22 6.85 5.41
CA PRO A 42 -5.13 7.46 6.16
C PRO A 42 -4.11 6.45 6.68
N PHE A 43 -4.42 5.15 6.61
CA PHE A 43 -3.51 4.07 7.00
C PHE A 43 -2.17 4.13 6.26
N TRP A 44 -2.17 4.71 5.06
CA TRP A 44 -1.02 4.80 4.18
C TRP A 44 -0.31 6.15 4.22
N ASP A 45 -0.78 7.10 5.03
CA ASP A 45 -0.17 8.41 5.17
C ASP A 45 1.35 8.35 5.49
N PRO A 46 1.84 7.40 6.32
CA PRO A 46 3.29 7.26 6.56
C PRO A 46 4.12 6.89 5.32
N LEU A 47 3.50 6.28 4.29
CA LEU A 47 4.16 5.86 3.06
C LEU A 47 4.03 6.89 1.93
N ARG A 48 3.17 7.91 2.08
CA ARG A 48 3.03 8.96 1.05
C ARG A 48 4.36 9.68 0.83
N GLY A 49 4.70 9.86 -0.44
CA GLY A 49 6.00 10.42 -0.84
C GLY A 49 7.14 9.40 -0.89
N ASP A 50 6.96 8.14 -0.46
CA ASP A 50 7.91 7.07 -0.77
C ASP A 50 7.75 6.68 -2.26
N PRO A 51 8.81 6.78 -3.10
CA PRO A 51 8.72 6.48 -4.52
C PRO A 51 8.21 5.06 -4.83
N ARG A 52 8.48 4.09 -3.95
CA ARG A 52 8.06 2.69 -4.12
C ARG A 52 6.56 2.55 -3.91
N PHE A 53 6.04 3.21 -2.87
CA PHE A 53 4.62 3.25 -2.61
C PHE A 53 3.86 3.92 -3.76
N GLU A 54 4.33 5.07 -4.24
CA GLU A 54 3.71 5.79 -5.36
C GLU A 54 3.68 4.95 -6.64
N LYS A 55 4.76 4.18 -6.91
CA LYS A 55 4.79 3.25 -8.05
C LYS A 55 3.73 2.15 -7.95
N ILE A 56 3.51 1.60 -6.75
CA ILE A 56 2.45 0.60 -6.51
C ILE A 56 1.08 1.24 -6.76
N VAL A 57 0.81 2.42 -6.18
CA VAL A 57 -0.44 3.15 -6.40
C VAL A 57 -0.69 3.42 -7.88
N GLN A 58 0.31 3.92 -8.61
CA GLN A 58 0.21 4.18 -10.04
C GLN A 58 -0.05 2.92 -10.87
N SER A 59 0.59 1.79 -10.53
CA SER A 59 0.37 0.52 -11.24
C SER A 59 -1.06 -0.01 -11.12
N LEU A 60 -1.77 0.41 -10.08
CA LEU A 60 -3.16 0.02 -9.80
C LEU A 60 -4.17 1.05 -10.30
N ALA A 61 -3.71 2.20 -10.80
CA ALA A 61 -4.59 3.23 -11.33
C ALA A 61 -5.39 2.66 -12.52
N PRO A 62 -6.70 2.98 -12.62
CA PRO A 62 -7.49 2.58 -13.78
C PRO A 62 -6.86 3.17 -15.04
N ARG A 63 -6.68 2.32 -16.06
CA ARG A 63 -6.27 2.77 -17.39
C ARG A 63 -7.49 3.42 -18.04
N LEU A 64 -7.33 4.67 -18.45
CA LEU A 64 -8.32 5.38 -19.28
C LEU A 64 -8.32 4.82 -20.70
#